data_AF-A0A442UX78-F1
#
_entry.id   AF-A0A442UX78-F1
#
_cell.length_a   1.000
_cell.length_b   1.000
_cell.length_c   1.000
_cell.angle_alpha   90.00
_cell.angle_beta   90.00
_cell.angle_gamma   90.00
#
_symmetry.space_group_name_H-M   'P 1'
#
loop_
_entity.id
_entity.type
_entity.pdbx_description
1 polymer ?
#
loop_
_entity_poly.entity_id
_entity_poly.type
_entity_poly.pdbx_seq_one_letter_code
_entity_poly.pdbx_strand_id
1 'polypeptide(L)'
;MLDGRKASSVDRYLNVVRAVINHAIREFDLAGVINPFMNLEAAPKDKAEPDKDKRRPFTLDEVAAITARIISNGKADLQHIWTILNGTGCRLAEVSGLRVADVHLDHPVPHITVEWHDDSIRHDPK
;
A
#
# COMPACT_ATOMS: atom_id res chain seq x y z
N MET A 1 -20.91 16.03 14.56
CA MET A 1 -20.32 14.70 14.23
C MET A 1 -18.82 14.86 14.09
N LEU A 2 -18.06 14.58 15.14
CA LEU A 2 -16.61 14.36 15.04
C LEU A 2 -16.45 12.84 14.96
N ASP A 3 -16.48 12.28 13.75
CA ASP A 3 -16.47 10.83 13.50
C ASP A 3 -15.17 10.10 13.93
N GLY A 4 -14.36 10.66 14.83
CA GLY A 4 -13.15 10.01 15.35
C GLY A 4 -12.14 9.61 14.27
N ARG A 5 -12.13 10.28 13.11
CA ARG A 5 -11.25 9.91 11.99
C ARG A 5 -9.80 10.26 12.30
N LYS A 6 -8.89 9.33 11.95
CA LYS A 6 -7.44 9.58 12.02
C LYS A 6 -7.07 10.79 11.17
N ALA A 7 -6.11 11.58 11.63
CA ALA A 7 -5.61 12.77 10.93
C ALA A 7 -5.19 12.46 9.48
N SER A 8 -4.50 11.34 9.25
CA SER A 8 -4.10 10.90 7.91
C SER A 8 -5.27 10.67 6.96
N SER A 9 -6.41 10.18 7.47
CA SER A 9 -7.63 10.05 6.67
C SER A 9 -8.18 11.41 6.28
N VAL A 10 -8.20 12.37 7.21
CA VAL A 10 -8.68 13.74 6.95
C VAL A 10 -7.76 14.45 5.96
N ASP A 11 -6.44 14.32 6.10
CA ASP A 11 -5.47 14.87 5.14
C ASP A 11 -5.67 14.29 3.73
N ARG A 12 -5.99 13.00 3.62
CA ARG A 12 -6.34 12.39 2.33
C ARG A 12 -7.58 13.06 1.71
N TYR A 13 -8.61 13.34 2.49
CA TYR A 13 -9.79 14.07 1.98
C TYR A 13 -9.44 15.51 1.61
N LEU A 14 -8.62 16.20 2.41
CA LEU A 14 -8.17 17.56 2.09
C LEU A 14 -7.36 17.61 0.79
N ASN A 15 -6.55 16.59 0.50
CA ASN A 15 -5.85 16.48 -0.78
C ASN A 15 -6.81 16.38 -1.98
N VAL A 16 -7.93 15.67 -1.83
CA VAL A 16 -8.97 15.61 -2.87
C VAL A 16 -9.61 16.99 -3.08
N VAL A 17 -9.98 17.68 -1.99
CA VAL A 17 -10.57 19.02 -2.05
C VAL A 17 -9.61 20.02 -2.70
N ARG A 18 -8.33 20.00 -2.30
CA ARG A 18 -7.28 20.82 -2.90
C ARG A 18 -7.18 20.58 -4.40
N ALA A 19 -7.16 19.31 -4.82
CA ALA A 19 -7.06 18.94 -6.23
C ALA A 19 -8.26 19.46 -7.04
N VAL A 20 -9.49 19.28 -6.56
CA VAL A 20 -10.70 19.74 -7.24
C VAL A 20 -10.72 21.26 -7.40
N ILE A 21 -10.39 22.03 -6.35
CA ILE A 21 -10.39 23.50 -6.42
C ILE A 21 -9.25 24.01 -7.31
N ASN A 22 -8.05 23.42 -7.22
CA ASN A 22 -6.95 23.76 -8.12
C ASN A 22 -7.26 23.37 -9.57
N HIS A 23 -8.04 22.33 -9.79
CA HIS A 23 -8.55 21.98 -11.12
C HIS A 23 -9.48 23.07 -11.64
N ALA A 24 -10.49 23.47 -10.85
CA ALA A 24 -11.43 24.53 -11.20
C ALA A 24 -10.75 25.90 -11.45
N ILE A 25 -9.81 26.31 -10.58
CA ILE A 25 -9.08 27.59 -10.76
C ILE A 25 -8.37 27.64 -12.13
N ARG A 26 -7.79 26.52 -12.56
CA ARG A 26 -7.10 26.43 -13.86
C ARG A 26 -8.07 26.35 -15.03
N GLU A 27 -9.12 25.54 -14.91
CA GLU A 27 -10.07 25.30 -16.00
C GLU A 27 -10.92 26.54 -16.32
N PHE A 28 -11.29 27.30 -15.30
CA PHE A 28 -12.10 28.50 -15.43
C PHE A 28 -11.28 29.80 -15.46
N ASP A 29 -9.95 29.70 -15.61
CA ASP A 29 -8.99 30.81 -15.66
C ASP A 29 -9.24 31.87 -14.56
N LEU A 30 -9.41 31.39 -13.32
CA LEU A 30 -9.73 32.23 -12.17
C LEU A 30 -8.47 32.94 -11.64
N ALA A 31 -7.88 33.79 -12.48
CA ALA A 31 -6.67 34.53 -12.18
C ALA A 31 -6.80 35.31 -10.85
N GLY A 32 -5.81 35.13 -9.97
CA GLY A 32 -5.77 35.78 -8.66
C GLY A 32 -6.54 35.06 -7.55
N VAL A 33 -7.32 34.02 -7.86
CA VAL A 33 -7.98 33.19 -6.84
C VAL A 33 -6.97 32.20 -6.25
N ILE A 34 -6.85 32.23 -4.92
CA ILE A 34 -6.00 31.30 -4.17
C ILE A 34 -6.90 30.21 -3.58
N ASN A 35 -6.49 28.96 -3.73
CA ASN A 35 -7.17 27.85 -3.09
C ASN A 35 -7.00 27.93 -1.55
N PRO A 36 -8.08 28.14 -0.78
CA PRO A 36 -7.99 28.37 0.66
C PRO A 36 -7.57 27.11 1.44
N PHE A 37 -7.62 25.93 0.82
CA PHE A 37 -7.29 24.66 1.46
C PHE A 37 -5.82 24.29 1.34
N MET A 38 -5.00 25.07 0.63
CA MET A 38 -3.59 24.72 0.34
C MET A 38 -2.75 24.47 1.60
N ASN A 39 -3.00 25.21 2.69
CA ASN A 39 -2.23 25.12 3.92
C ASN A 39 -3.04 24.57 5.10
N LEU A 40 -4.23 24.01 4.85
CA LEU A 40 -5.07 23.45 5.90
C LEU A 40 -4.61 22.03 6.24
N GLU A 41 -4.04 21.80 7.43
CA GLU A 41 -3.58 20.48 7.88
C GLU A 41 -4.58 19.85 8.87
N ALA A 42 -4.77 18.53 8.82
CA ALA A 42 -5.71 17.84 9.72
C ALA A 42 -5.22 17.77 11.18
N ALA A 43 -3.90 17.74 11.39
CA ALA A 43 -3.28 17.83 12.69
C ALA A 43 -1.93 18.56 12.58
N PRO A 44 -1.53 19.34 13.60
CA PRO A 44 -0.20 19.95 13.62
C PRO A 44 0.89 18.86 13.52
N LYS A 45 1.94 19.13 12.73
CA LYS A 45 3.06 18.21 12.47
C LYS A 45 3.70 17.64 13.74
N ASP A 46 3.69 18.40 14.84
CA ASP A 46 4.29 17.99 16.12
C ASP A 46 3.43 16.99 16.92
N LYS A 47 2.15 16.82 16.57
CA LYS A 47 1.21 15.87 17.19
C LYS A 47 0.82 14.70 16.28
N ALA A 48 1.23 14.74 15.02
CA ALA A 48 1.16 13.58 14.16
C ALA A 48 2.27 12.64 14.62
N GLU A 49 1.92 11.58 15.37
CA GLU A 49 2.85 10.45 15.52
C GLU A 49 3.38 10.12 14.13
N PRO A 50 4.71 10.15 13.90
CA PRO A 50 5.24 9.84 12.59
C PRO A 50 4.78 8.42 12.28
N ASP A 51 3.95 8.25 11.24
CA ASP A 51 3.42 6.94 10.80
C ASP A 51 4.56 5.93 10.56
N LYS A 52 5.78 6.43 10.39
CA LYS A 52 7.04 5.71 10.32
C LYS A 52 7.33 4.84 11.56
N ASP A 53 6.98 5.28 12.77
CA ASP A 53 7.26 4.53 14.00
C ASP A 53 6.34 3.32 14.16
N LYS A 54 5.12 3.38 13.60
CA LYS A 54 4.16 2.26 13.61
C LYS A 54 4.50 1.16 12.60
N ARG A 55 5.35 1.45 11.62
CA ARG A 55 5.71 0.53 10.52
C ARG A 55 7.19 0.17 10.56
N ARG A 56 7.73 -0.09 11.76
CA ARG A 56 9.09 -0.60 11.86
C ARG A 56 9.22 -1.94 11.11
N PRO A 57 10.36 -2.21 10.46
CA PRO A 57 10.66 -3.54 9.96
C PRO A 57 10.64 -4.58 11.08
N PHE A 58 10.38 -5.83 10.72
CA PHE A 58 10.57 -6.95 11.63
C PHE A 58 12.06 -7.14 11.93
N THR A 59 12.37 -7.56 13.15
CA THR A 59 13.72 -8.06 13.48
C THR A 59 13.93 -9.45 12.86
N LEU A 60 15.19 -9.89 12.77
CA LEU A 60 15.50 -11.22 12.24
C LEU A 60 14.86 -12.34 13.08
N ASP A 61 14.82 -12.18 14.40
CA ASP A 61 14.19 -13.14 15.32
C ASP A 61 12.67 -13.21 15.11
N GLU A 62 12.03 -12.05 14.87
CA GLU A 62 10.61 -11.99 14.53
C GLU A 62 10.32 -12.69 13.20
N VAL A 63 11.13 -12.43 12.16
CA VAL A 63 11.00 -13.10 10.86
C VAL A 63 11.17 -14.61 11.02
N ALA A 64 12.15 -15.07 11.79
CA ALA A 64 12.38 -16.48 12.04
C ALA A 64 11.19 -17.13 12.77
N ALA A 65 10.66 -16.48 13.81
CA ALA A 65 9.51 -16.96 14.56
C ALA A 65 8.24 -17.02 13.70
N ILE A 66 7.97 -15.98 12.90
CA ILE A 66 6.85 -15.93 11.96
C ILE A 66 6.98 -17.06 10.93
N THR A 67 8.17 -17.23 10.33
CA THR A 67 8.44 -18.27 9.34
C THR A 67 8.19 -19.66 9.93
N ALA A 68 8.72 -19.95 11.13
CA ALA A 68 8.50 -21.22 11.81
C ALA A 68 7.02 -21.49 12.07
N ARG A 69 6.26 -20.47 12.49
CA ARG A 69 4.82 -20.57 12.73
C ARG A 69 4.03 -20.87 11.47
N ILE A 70 4.35 -20.19 10.36
CA ILE A 70 3.68 -20.36 9.07
C ILE A 70 4.00 -21.73 8.47
N ILE A 71 5.26 -22.17 8.50
CA ILE A 71 5.64 -23.48 7.97
C ILE A 71 4.96 -24.61 8.76
N SER A 72 4.85 -24.48 10.09
CA SER A 72 4.26 -25.53 10.94
C SER A 72 2.72 -25.59 10.93
N ASN A 73 2.03 -24.47 10.68
CA ASN A 73 0.56 -24.40 10.84
C ASN A 73 -0.18 -23.91 9.60
N GLY A 74 0.52 -23.29 8.64
CA GLY A 74 -0.07 -22.73 7.43
C GLY A 74 -0.34 -23.79 6.38
N LYS A 75 -1.35 -23.56 5.55
CA LYS A 75 -1.56 -24.33 4.31
C LYS A 75 -0.47 -23.99 3.28
N ALA A 76 -0.30 -24.85 2.28
CA ALA A 76 0.77 -24.72 1.28
C ALA A 76 0.77 -23.37 0.54
N ASP A 77 -0.42 -22.85 0.24
CA ASP A 77 -0.61 -21.52 -0.36
C ASP A 77 -0.03 -20.40 0.51
N LEU A 78 -0.37 -20.38 1.80
CA LEU A 78 0.16 -19.40 2.75
C LEU A 78 1.67 -19.51 2.92
N GLN A 79 2.20 -20.75 2.93
CA GLN A 79 3.64 -20.99 3.01
C GLN A 79 4.36 -20.41 1.78
N HIS A 80 3.85 -20.65 0.58
CA HIS A 80 4.43 -20.08 -0.65
C HIS A 80 4.35 -18.55 -0.66
N ILE A 81 3.19 -17.97 -0.31
CA ILE A 81 3.02 -16.52 -0.24
C ILE A 81 4.03 -15.90 0.73
N TRP A 82 4.18 -16.47 1.93
CA TRP A 82 5.16 -15.97 2.89
C TRP A 82 6.60 -16.05 2.38
N THR A 83 7.01 -17.20 1.82
CA THR A 83 8.36 -17.38 1.28
C THR A 83 8.69 -16.35 0.22
N ILE A 84 7.76 -16.09 -0.71
CA ILE A 84 7.97 -15.12 -1.77
C ILE A 84 8.03 -13.71 -1.19
N LEU A 85 7.09 -13.30 -0.33
CA LEU A 85 7.09 -11.97 0.29
C LEU A 85 8.37 -11.70 1.07
N ASN A 86 8.80 -12.67 1.89
CA ASN A 86 10.00 -12.55 2.71
C ASN A 86 11.28 -12.52 1.88
N GLY A 87 11.33 -13.28 0.77
CA GLY A 87 12.50 -13.37 -0.10
C GLY A 87 12.65 -12.22 -1.11
N THR A 88 11.55 -11.56 -1.47
CA THR A 88 11.54 -10.58 -2.59
C THR A 88 11.12 -9.16 -2.18
N GLY A 89 10.39 -9.00 -1.08
CA GLY A 89 9.80 -7.71 -0.70
C GLY A 89 8.65 -7.26 -1.59
N CYS A 90 8.09 -8.14 -2.43
CA CYS A 90 6.89 -7.85 -3.23
C CYS A 90 5.70 -7.42 -2.36
N ARG A 91 4.75 -6.71 -2.96
CA ARG A 91 3.46 -6.43 -2.31
C ARG A 91 2.63 -7.71 -2.22
N LEU A 92 1.79 -7.80 -1.19
CA LEU A 92 0.88 -8.94 -1.02
C LEU A 92 0.04 -9.21 -2.28
N ALA A 93 -0.50 -8.15 -2.91
CA ALA A 93 -1.32 -8.27 -4.11
C ALA A 93 -0.55 -8.79 -5.34
N GLU A 94 0.76 -8.53 -5.43
CA GLU A 94 1.62 -9.03 -6.51
C GLU A 94 1.86 -10.54 -6.35
N VAL A 95 1.94 -11.04 -5.11
CA VAL A 95 2.21 -12.45 -4.81
C VAL A 95 0.94 -13.29 -4.78
N SER A 96 -0.15 -12.79 -4.18
CA SER A 96 -1.39 -13.55 -4.04
C SER A 96 -2.09 -13.84 -5.38
N GLY A 97 -1.79 -13.05 -6.41
CA GLY A 97 -2.29 -13.23 -7.78
C GLY A 97 -1.29 -13.83 -8.76
N LEU A 98 -0.10 -14.24 -8.29
CA LEU A 98 0.98 -14.72 -9.13
C LEU A 98 0.57 -16.00 -9.87
N ARG A 99 0.77 -16.05 -11.19
CA ARG A 99 0.44 -17.21 -12.02
C ARG A 99 1.66 -18.12 -12.13
N VAL A 100 1.43 -19.40 -12.43
CA VAL A 100 2.51 -20.36 -12.70
C VAL A 100 3.38 -19.91 -13.88
N ALA A 101 2.76 -19.27 -14.88
CA ALA A 101 3.48 -18.72 -16.04
C ALA A 101 4.48 -17.61 -15.68
N ASP A 102 4.30 -16.95 -14.53
CA ASP A 102 5.16 -15.88 -14.05
C ASP A 102 6.38 -16.41 -13.28
N VAL A 103 6.47 -17.73 -13.04
CA VAL A 103 7.53 -18.37 -12.26
C VAL A 103 8.50 -19.10 -13.18
N HIS A 104 9.73 -18.62 -13.27
CA HIS A 104 10.75 -19.12 -14.20
C HIS A 104 11.83 -19.88 -13.44
N LEU A 105 11.67 -21.20 -13.31
CA LEU A 105 12.62 -22.06 -12.60
C LEU A 105 13.76 -22.59 -13.49
N ASP A 106 13.53 -22.64 -14.80
CA ASP A 106 14.48 -23.21 -15.78
C ASP A 106 15.51 -22.18 -16.29
N HIS A 107 15.39 -20.93 -15.86
CA HIS A 107 16.34 -19.87 -16.24
C HIS A 107 17.63 -19.98 -15.43
N PRO A 108 18.78 -19.48 -15.94
CA PRO A 108 20.06 -19.53 -15.22
C PRO A 108 20.01 -18.92 -13.82
N VAL A 109 19.15 -17.92 -13.63
CA VAL A 109 18.77 -17.37 -12.33
C VAL A 109 17.26 -17.46 -12.21
N PRO A 110 16.74 -18.36 -11.35
CA PRO A 110 15.31 -18.46 -11.10
C PRO A 110 14.72 -17.15 -10.61
N HIS A 111 13.57 -16.77 -11.14
CA HIS A 111 12.90 -15.53 -10.76
C HIS A 111 11.38 -15.61 -10.97
N ILE A 112 10.71 -14.59 -10.46
CA ILE A 112 9.31 -14.31 -10.74
C ILE A 112 9.20 -13.02 -11.54
N THR A 113 8.26 -12.97 -12.47
CA THR A 113 7.89 -11.76 -13.19
C THR A 113 6.68 -11.14 -12.50
N VAL A 114 6.75 -9.85 -12.15
CA VAL A 114 5.63 -9.14 -11.53
C VAL A 114 5.01 -8.22 -12.58
N GLU A 115 3.93 -8.70 -13.20
CA GLU A 115 3.18 -7.95 -14.21
C GLU A 115 1.68 -8.03 -13.96
N TRP A 116 0.95 -7.10 -14.58
CA TRP A 116 -0.50 -7.05 -14.47
C TRP A 116 -1.14 -7.95 -15.52
N HIS A 117 -2.08 -8.80 -15.09
CA HIS A 117 -2.82 -9.71 -15.95
C HIS A 117 -4.30 -9.29 -16.02
N ASP A 118 -4.88 -9.21 -17.22
CA ASP A 118 -6.28 -8.79 -17.44
C ASP A 118 -7.30 -9.62 -16.64
N ASP A 119 -7.10 -10.94 -16.52
CA ASP A 119 -7.98 -11.82 -15.74
C ASP A 119 -7.56 -11.99 -14.27
N SER A 120 -6.61 -11.18 -13.78
CA SER A 120 -6.33 -11.16 -12.34
C SER A 120 -7.58 -10.67 -11.63
N ILE A 121 -8.14 -11.53 -10.76
CA ILE A 121 -9.44 -11.33 -10.12
C ILE A 121 -9.48 -9.92 -9.50
N ARG A 122 -10.24 -9.01 -10.14
CA ARG A 122 -10.76 -7.85 -9.45
C ARG A 122 -11.62 -8.40 -8.34
N HIS A 123 -11.17 -8.28 -7.10
CA HIS A 123 -12.08 -8.32 -5.98
C HIS A 123 -12.93 -7.06 -6.11
N ASP A 124 -14.02 -7.14 -6.88
CA ASP A 124 -15.04 -6.10 -6.90
C ASP A 124 -15.52 -5.94 -5.45
N PRO A 125 -15.26 -4.79 -4.80
CA PRO A 125 -15.83 -4.55 -3.49
C PRO A 125 -17.34 -4.45 -3.68
N LYS A 126 -18.07 -5.36 -3.03
CA LYS A 126 -19.51 -5.18 -2.80
C LYS A 126 -19.77 -3.89 -2.00
#